data_AF-A0A2S6NIR7-F1
#
_entry.id   AF-A0A2S6NIR7-F1
#
_cell.length_a   1.000
_cell.length_b   1.000
_cell.length_c   1.000
_cell.angle_alpha   90.00
_cell.angle_beta   90.00
_cell.angle_gamma   90.00
#
_symmetry.space_group_name_H-M   'P 1'
#
loop_
_entity.id
_entity.type
_entity.pdbx_description
1 polymer ?
#
loop_
_entity_poly.entity_id
_entity_poly.type
_entity_poly.pdbx_seq_one_letter_code
_entity_poly.pdbx_strand_id
1 'polypeptide(L)'
;MLPPAAGFAPQVTGLAPQPVADAPAMRVAAADNAPPGAVSAPDSFFGDSFLGQWFDRVDQARASQPQWAAPLMTTPALLVQQFRYDFWDQHVGNGAQVLNFGAVKGLELIPTTNEIFVTVPSYQQRDNVKPASGFTD
;
A
#
# COMPACT_ATOMS: atom_id res chain seq x y z
N MET A 1 17.78 -9.20 53.19
CA MET A 1 16.33 -8.96 53.30
C MET A 1 15.99 -7.85 52.31
N LEU A 2 15.62 -8.24 51.07
CA LEU A 2 15.17 -7.33 50.01
C LEU A 2 13.63 -7.36 49.96
N PRO A 3 12.93 -6.26 49.66
CA PRO A 3 11.48 -6.27 49.49
C PRO A 3 11.08 -6.96 48.16
N PRO A 4 9.88 -7.54 48.06
CA PRO A 4 9.41 -8.19 46.85
C PRO A 4 9.06 -7.18 45.75
N ALA A 5 9.45 -7.49 44.51
CA ALA A 5 9.06 -6.73 43.33
C ALA A 5 7.56 -6.91 43.05
N ALA A 6 6.80 -5.81 43.14
CA ALA A 6 5.40 -5.77 42.76
C ALA A 6 5.26 -5.96 41.24
N GLY A 7 4.35 -6.85 40.84
CA GLY A 7 4.01 -7.08 39.44
C GLY A 7 3.39 -5.85 38.78
N PHE A 8 3.90 -5.50 37.60
CA PHE A 8 3.26 -4.52 36.71
C PHE A 8 2.25 -5.26 35.83
N ALA A 9 0.97 -5.12 36.14
CA ALA A 9 -0.11 -5.36 35.18
C ALA A 9 -0.36 -4.04 34.41
N PRO A 10 -0.35 -4.03 33.05
CA PRO A 10 -0.74 -2.84 32.32
C PRO A 10 -2.24 -2.61 32.49
N GLN A 11 -2.59 -1.52 33.18
CA GLN A 11 -3.95 -0.97 33.20
C GLN A 11 -4.25 -0.40 31.81
N VAL A 12 -5.00 -1.13 31.00
CA VAL A 12 -5.57 -0.60 29.75
C VAL A 12 -6.83 0.18 30.15
N THR A 13 -6.67 1.48 30.41
CA THR A 13 -7.81 2.39 30.53
C THR A 13 -8.49 2.46 29.17
N GLY A 14 -9.70 1.92 29.07
CA GLY A 14 -10.51 1.98 27.86
C GLY A 14 -10.82 3.44 27.50
N LEU A 15 -10.29 3.91 26.38
CA LEU A 15 -10.79 5.11 25.73
C LEU A 15 -12.10 4.71 25.04
N ALA A 16 -13.23 5.19 25.55
CA ALA A 16 -14.49 5.10 24.83
C ALA A 16 -14.32 5.77 23.45
N PRO A 17 -14.88 5.20 22.36
CA PRO A 17 -14.88 5.87 21.07
C PRO A 17 -15.63 7.18 21.20
N GLN A 18 -14.93 8.29 20.95
CA GLN A 18 -15.55 9.60 20.87
C GLN A 18 -16.51 9.59 19.67
N PRO A 19 -17.75 10.07 19.81
CA PRO A 19 -18.62 10.29 18.66
C PRO A 19 -17.94 11.32 17.76
N VAL A 20 -17.58 10.91 16.54
CA VAL A 20 -17.15 11.83 15.51
C VAL A 20 -18.36 12.73 15.24
N ALA A 21 -18.25 14.00 15.66
CA ALA A 21 -19.26 15.00 15.34
C ALA A 21 -19.41 15.07 13.82
N ASP A 22 -20.64 14.93 13.33
CA ASP A 22 -20.97 15.13 11.91
C ASP A 22 -20.50 16.52 11.50
N ALA A 23 -19.42 16.58 10.72
CA ALA A 23 -19.02 17.80 10.05
C ALA A 23 -20.17 18.23 9.14
N PRO A 24 -20.67 19.48 9.21
CA PRO A 24 -21.73 19.91 8.32
C PRO A 24 -21.20 19.83 6.89
N ALA A 25 -21.81 18.96 6.08
CA ALA A 25 -21.58 18.94 4.65
C ALA A 25 -21.82 20.35 4.11
N MET A 26 -20.75 21.01 3.65
CA MET A 26 -20.84 22.28 2.94
C MET A 26 -21.62 22.02 1.64
N ARG A 27 -22.94 22.16 1.70
CA ARG A 27 -23.79 22.19 0.52
C ARG A 27 -23.54 23.52 -0.18
N VAL A 28 -22.64 23.52 -1.15
CA VAL A 28 -22.68 24.52 -2.21
C VAL A 28 -23.95 24.21 -3.01
N ALA A 29 -25.02 24.96 -2.74
CA ALA A 29 -26.13 25.02 -3.66
C ALA A 29 -25.56 25.54 -4.99
N ALA A 30 -25.50 24.68 -6.00
CA ALA A 30 -25.26 25.12 -7.36
C ALA A 30 -26.43 26.04 -7.71
N ALA A 31 -26.17 27.35 -7.71
CA ALA A 31 -27.14 28.32 -8.19
C ALA A 31 -27.45 27.99 -9.65
N ASP A 32 -28.75 27.89 -9.98
CA ASP A 32 -29.32 27.69 -11.31
C ASP A 32 -29.05 28.88 -12.27
N ASN A 33 -27.80 29.31 -12.41
CA ASN A 33 -27.38 30.35 -13.36
C ASN A 33 -26.12 29.92 -14.10
N ALA A 34 -26.29 29.02 -15.07
CA ALA A 34 -25.30 28.80 -16.11
C ALA A 34 -25.54 29.81 -17.25
N PRO A 35 -24.54 30.63 -17.65
CA PRO A 35 -24.63 31.44 -18.86
C PRO A 35 -24.83 30.54 -20.09
N PRO A 36 -25.56 30.98 -21.14
CA PRO A 36 -25.59 30.25 -22.41
C PRO A 36 -24.18 30.20 -22.99
N GLY A 37 -23.58 29.00 -22.96
CA GLY A 37 -22.20 28.77 -23.40
C GLY A 37 -21.27 28.10 -22.39
N ALA A 38 -21.78 27.56 -21.27
CA ALA A 38 -20.98 26.70 -20.41
C ALA A 38 -20.48 25.47 -21.21
N VAL A 39 -19.22 25.53 -21.63
CA VAL A 39 -18.49 24.36 -22.13
C VAL A 39 -18.43 23.34 -21.02
N SER A 40 -18.95 22.13 -21.28
CA SER A 40 -18.84 20.99 -20.36
C SER A 40 -17.40 20.89 -19.87
N ALA A 41 -17.22 20.78 -18.55
CA ALA A 41 -15.93 20.42 -18.00
C ALA A 41 -15.44 19.16 -18.73
N PRO A 42 -14.13 19.07 -19.08
CA PRO A 42 -13.62 17.89 -19.74
C PRO A 42 -14.01 16.67 -18.91
N ASP A 43 -14.60 15.67 -19.57
CA ASP A 43 -14.95 14.40 -18.92
C ASP A 43 -13.70 13.94 -18.17
N SER A 44 -13.78 13.96 -16.85
CA SER A 44 -12.72 13.46 -16.00
C SER A 44 -12.38 12.05 -16.47
N PHE A 45 -11.11 11.78 -16.77
CA PHE A 45 -10.65 10.53 -17.40
C PHE A 45 -11.16 9.26 -16.71
N PHE A 46 -11.53 9.38 -15.43
CA PHE A 46 -12.07 8.32 -14.63
C PHE A 46 -13.52 8.50 -14.20
N GLY A 47 -14.19 9.64 -14.41
CA GLY A 47 -15.55 9.91 -13.91
C GLY A 47 -15.67 9.85 -12.38
N ASP A 48 -16.38 10.79 -11.76
CA ASP A 48 -16.58 10.77 -10.30
C ASP A 48 -17.23 9.45 -9.80
N SER A 49 -18.01 8.79 -10.66
CA SER A 49 -18.69 7.53 -10.35
C SER A 49 -17.79 6.30 -10.34
N PHE A 50 -16.71 6.25 -11.12
CA PHE A 50 -15.89 5.03 -11.20
C PHE A 50 -14.88 4.92 -10.07
N LEU A 51 -14.27 6.04 -9.62
CA LEU A 51 -13.40 6.00 -8.44
C LEU A 51 -14.19 5.63 -7.18
N GLY A 52 -15.42 6.13 -7.03
CA GLY A 52 -16.31 5.75 -5.92
C GLY A 52 -16.62 4.25 -5.93
N GLN A 53 -17.08 3.72 -7.07
CA GLN A 53 -17.33 2.27 -7.21
C GLN A 53 -16.07 1.42 -7.03
N TRP A 54 -14.89 1.96 -7.37
CA TRP A 54 -13.62 1.28 -7.15
C TRP A 54 -13.29 1.18 -5.65
N PHE A 55 -13.42 2.27 -4.90
CA PHE A 55 -13.22 2.24 -3.44
C PHE A 55 -14.21 1.30 -2.74
N ASP A 56 -15.49 1.30 -3.14
CA ASP A 56 -16.50 0.38 -2.60
C ASP A 56 -16.09 -1.10 -2.78
N ARG A 57 -15.50 -1.45 -3.93
CA ARG A 57 -14.99 -2.81 -4.18
C ARG A 57 -13.78 -3.14 -3.31
N VAL A 58 -12.85 -2.19 -3.13
CA VAL A 58 -11.67 -2.37 -2.27
C VAL A 58 -12.10 -2.62 -0.82
N ASP A 59 -13.07 -1.84 -0.34
CA ASP A 59 -13.60 -1.98 1.03
C ASP A 59 -14.31 -3.32 1.22
N GLN A 60 -15.11 -3.74 0.24
CA GLN A 60 -15.74 -5.06 0.27
C GLN A 60 -14.70 -6.20 0.31
N ALA A 61 -13.65 -6.12 -0.52
CA ALA A 61 -12.59 -7.13 -0.56
C ALA A 61 -11.85 -7.20 0.79
N ARG A 62 -11.48 -6.04 1.35
CA ARG A 62 -10.81 -5.95 2.67
C ARG A 62 -11.69 -6.47 3.81
N ALA A 63 -12.99 -6.18 3.79
CA ALA A 63 -13.93 -6.63 4.83
C ALA A 63 -14.07 -8.17 4.88
N SER A 64 -13.83 -8.86 3.76
CA SER A 64 -13.85 -10.32 3.69
C SER A 64 -12.62 -10.98 4.32
N GLN A 65 -11.60 -10.20 4.66
CA GLN A 65 -10.29 -10.67 5.09
C GLN A 65 -9.98 -10.34 6.55
N PRO A 66 -9.02 -11.07 7.15
CA PRO A 66 -8.47 -10.72 8.45
C PRO A 66 -7.98 -9.25 8.50
N GLN A 67 -8.29 -8.55 9.59
CA GLN A 67 -8.07 -7.09 9.72
C GLN A 67 -6.64 -6.69 10.17
N TRP A 68 -5.66 -7.59 10.04
CA TRP A 68 -4.26 -7.27 10.35
C TRP A 68 -3.57 -6.68 9.12
N ALA A 69 -2.56 -5.84 9.35
CA ALA A 69 -1.81 -5.22 8.26
C ALA A 69 -0.99 -6.26 7.50
N ALA A 70 -0.86 -6.07 6.19
CA ALA A 70 -0.02 -6.89 5.34
C ALA A 70 1.47 -6.77 5.74
N PRO A 71 2.21 -7.90 5.83
CA PRO A 71 3.64 -7.85 6.11
C PRO A 71 4.41 -7.19 4.95
N LEU A 72 5.39 -6.35 5.29
CA LEU A 72 6.19 -5.62 4.30
C LEU A 72 7.32 -6.43 3.68
N MET A 73 7.81 -7.49 4.33
CA MET A 73 9.00 -8.22 3.84
C MET A 73 8.61 -9.33 2.86
N THR A 74 7.52 -10.03 3.14
CA THR A 74 6.99 -11.11 2.30
C THR A 74 5.81 -10.63 1.47
N THR A 75 5.46 -11.37 0.41
CA THR A 75 4.19 -11.14 -0.28
C THR A 75 3.04 -11.56 0.65
N PRO A 76 2.02 -10.71 0.88
CA PRO A 76 0.88 -11.07 1.70
C PRO A 76 0.00 -12.11 0.99
N ALA A 77 -0.72 -12.94 1.76
CA ALA A 77 -1.83 -13.74 1.24
C ALA A 77 -3.18 -12.97 1.27
N LEU A 78 -3.12 -11.69 1.65
CA LEU A 78 -4.25 -10.77 1.70
C LEU A 78 -4.44 -10.12 0.33
N LEU A 79 -5.69 -9.87 -0.04
CA LEU A 79 -6.10 -9.09 -1.20
C LEU A 79 -5.76 -7.64 -0.87
N VAL A 80 -4.66 -7.16 -1.45
CA VAL A 80 -4.23 -5.78 -1.29
C VAL A 80 -4.16 -5.12 -2.65
N GLN A 81 -4.42 -3.81 -2.67
CA GLN A 81 -4.17 -2.99 -3.83
C GLN A 81 -2.93 -2.16 -3.54
N GLN A 82 -1.80 -2.59 -4.11
CA GLN A 82 -0.47 -2.16 -3.69
C GLN A 82 0.44 -2.02 -4.89
N PHE A 83 1.29 -0.98 -4.87
CA PHE A 83 2.49 -0.95 -5.69
C PHE A 83 3.71 -1.13 -4.80
N ARG A 84 4.56 -2.11 -5.12
CA ARG A 84 5.79 -2.38 -4.37
C ARG A 84 6.99 -2.46 -5.30
N TYR A 85 8.09 -1.88 -4.84
CA TYR A 85 9.38 -1.94 -5.49
C TYR A 85 10.46 -2.24 -4.44
N ASP A 86 11.23 -3.30 -4.68
CA ASP A 86 12.27 -3.74 -3.77
C ASP A 86 13.65 -3.54 -4.39
N PHE A 87 14.62 -3.22 -3.54
CA PHE A 87 16.02 -3.09 -3.91
C PHE A 87 16.89 -3.81 -2.89
N TRP A 88 17.88 -4.55 -3.39
CA TRP A 88 18.83 -5.27 -2.56
C TRP A 88 20.25 -4.88 -2.94
N ASP A 89 21.06 -4.59 -1.93
CA ASP A 89 22.49 -4.38 -2.04
C ASP A 89 23.21 -5.50 -1.29
N GLN A 90 23.97 -6.30 -2.03
CA GLN A 90 24.74 -7.41 -1.49
C GLN A 90 26.23 -7.17 -1.71
N HIS A 91 26.99 -7.15 -0.61
CA HIS A 91 28.44 -7.17 -0.63
C HIS A 91 28.93 -8.62 -0.60
N VAL A 92 29.80 -8.98 -1.54
CA VAL A 92 30.31 -10.36 -1.72
C VAL A 92 31.72 -10.47 -1.13
N GLY A 93 32.13 -11.67 -0.71
CA GLY A 93 33.38 -11.90 0.02
C GLY A 93 34.67 -11.53 -0.73
N ASN A 94 34.61 -11.36 -2.05
CA ASN A 94 35.72 -10.94 -2.90
C ASN A 94 35.81 -9.40 -3.08
N GLY A 95 34.95 -8.63 -2.42
CA GLY A 95 34.86 -7.17 -2.56
C GLY A 95 33.99 -6.71 -3.73
N ALA A 96 33.30 -7.61 -4.43
CA ALA A 96 32.27 -7.27 -5.40
C ALA A 96 30.97 -6.81 -4.72
N GLN A 97 30.14 -6.11 -5.49
CA GLN A 97 28.81 -5.67 -5.09
C GLN A 97 27.78 -6.12 -6.12
N VAL A 98 26.62 -6.60 -5.65
CA VAL A 98 25.48 -6.95 -6.49
C VAL A 98 24.27 -6.15 -6.05
N LEU A 99 23.74 -5.35 -6.97
CA LEU A 99 22.52 -4.58 -6.82
C LEU A 99 21.40 -5.30 -7.56
N ASN A 100 20.32 -5.67 -6.86
CA ASN A 100 19.14 -6.27 -7.46
C ASN A 100 17.96 -5.31 -7.36
N PHE A 101 17.45 -4.91 -8.51
CA PHE A 101 16.36 -3.97 -8.67
C PHE A 101 15.06 -4.70 -8.99
N GLY A 102 13.97 -4.29 -8.34
CA GLY A 102 12.62 -4.78 -8.57
C GLY A 102 12.29 -6.05 -7.78
N ALA A 103 13.23 -7.00 -7.68
CA ALA A 103 13.04 -8.30 -6.98
C ALA A 103 11.71 -9.00 -7.29
N VAL A 104 11.24 -8.89 -8.55
CA VAL A 104 9.97 -9.46 -9.05
C VAL A 104 8.76 -8.94 -8.25
N LYS A 105 8.83 -7.69 -7.76
CA LYS A 105 7.68 -6.94 -7.24
C LYS A 105 7.03 -6.10 -8.34
N GLY A 106 5.87 -5.53 -8.04
CA GLY A 106 5.13 -4.73 -9.00
C GLY A 106 3.79 -4.24 -8.47
N LEU A 107 2.82 -4.19 -9.36
CA LEU A 107 1.48 -3.67 -9.09
C LEU A 107 0.50 -4.82 -8.83
N GLU A 108 -0.18 -4.75 -7.70
CA GLU A 108 -1.25 -5.64 -7.26
C GLU A 108 -2.56 -4.85 -7.36
N LEU A 109 -3.49 -5.35 -8.17
CA LEU A 109 -4.80 -4.76 -8.39
C LEU A 109 -5.88 -5.75 -7.98
N ILE A 110 -6.99 -5.20 -7.47
CA ILE A 110 -8.22 -5.94 -7.21
C ILE A 110 -9.29 -5.38 -8.15
N PRO A 111 -9.48 -5.95 -9.36
CA PRO A 111 -10.50 -5.47 -10.27
C PRO A 111 -11.91 -5.91 -9.80
N THR A 112 -12.01 -7.10 -9.21
CA THR A 112 -13.27 -7.72 -8.74
C THR A 112 -13.07 -8.38 -7.37
N THR A 113 -13.20 -9.70 -7.27
CA THR A 113 -12.97 -10.49 -6.04
C THR A 113 -11.63 -11.24 -6.03
N ASN A 114 -10.88 -11.15 -7.13
CA ASN A 114 -9.58 -11.78 -7.31
C ASN A 114 -8.52 -10.70 -7.51
N GLU A 115 -7.27 -11.07 -7.21
CA GLU A 115 -6.11 -10.23 -7.42
C GLU A 115 -5.48 -10.49 -8.79
N ILE A 116 -4.96 -9.43 -9.41
CA ILE A 116 -4.07 -9.51 -10.56
C ILE A 116 -2.75 -8.87 -10.17
N PHE A 117 -1.67 -9.61 -10.40
CA PHE A 117 -0.30 -9.15 -10.15
C PHE A 117 0.44 -8.91 -11.46
N VAL A 118 0.91 -7.67 -11.65
CA VAL A 118 1.71 -7.26 -12.80
C VAL A 118 3.12 -6.97 -12.30
N THR A 119 4.06 -7.86 -12.63
CA THR A 119 5.46 -7.75 -12.20
C THR A 119 6.28 -6.97 -13.20
N VAL A 120 7.31 -6.30 -12.65
CA VAL A 120 8.40 -5.78 -13.47
C VAL A 120 9.55 -6.79 -13.40
N PRO A 121 10.16 -7.20 -14.54
CA PRO A 121 11.32 -8.06 -14.52
C PRO A 121 12.45 -7.45 -13.69
N SER A 122 13.09 -8.26 -12.84
CA SER A 122 14.23 -7.80 -12.06
C SER A 122 15.44 -7.50 -12.94
N TYR A 123 16.21 -6.49 -12.54
CA TYR A 123 17.49 -6.16 -13.16
C TYR A 123 18.61 -6.29 -12.13
N GLN A 124 19.74 -6.88 -12.52
CA GLN A 124 20.92 -6.99 -11.66
C GLN A 124 22.06 -6.17 -12.24
N GLN A 125 22.63 -5.30 -11.41
CA GLN A 125 23.88 -4.60 -11.69
C GLN A 125 24.98 -5.18 -10.81
N ARG A 126 26.17 -5.37 -11.38
CA ARG A 126 27.33 -5.93 -10.69
C ARG A 126 28.51 -4.99 -10.84
N ASP A 127 29.05 -4.57 -9.70
CA ASP A 127 30.09 -3.54 -9.62
C ASP A 127 31.29 -4.01 -8.78
N ASN A 128 32.33 -3.17 -8.76
CA ASN A 128 33.58 -3.33 -7.99
C ASN A 128 34.53 -4.44 -8.48
N VAL A 129 35.35 -4.98 -7.57
CA VAL A 129 36.52 -5.82 -7.89
C VAL A 129 36.07 -7.21 -8.30
N LYS A 130 36.46 -7.65 -9.50
CA LYS A 130 36.13 -8.97 -10.07
C LYS A 130 34.65 -9.30 -9.82
N PRO A 131 33.72 -8.57 -10.45
CA PRO A 131 32.30 -8.76 -10.19
C PRO A 131 31.96 -10.23 -10.35
N ALA A 132 31.63 -10.89 -9.23
CA ALA A 132 31.26 -12.29 -9.23
C ALA A 132 30.13 -12.46 -10.24
N SER A 133 30.12 -13.52 -11.03
CA SER A 133 29.15 -13.79 -12.11
C SER A 133 28.05 -14.77 -11.70
N GLY A 134 28.15 -15.38 -10.51
CA GLY A 134 27.17 -16.36 -10.03
C GLY A 134 27.26 -16.67 -8.53
N PHE A 135 26.54 -17.70 -8.10
CA PHE A 135 26.73 -18.26 -6.77
C PHE A 135 28.11 -18.91 -6.71
N THR A 136 28.90 -18.61 -5.67
CA THR A 136 30.24 -19.16 -5.40
C THR A 136 31.41 -18.77 -6.33
N ASP A 137 31.25 -17.70 -7.15
CA ASP A 137 32.34 -17.04 -7.90
C ASP A 137 33.01 -15.92 -7.07
#